data_AF-A0A8T3UTI5-F1
#
_entry.id   AF-A0A8T3UTI5-F1
#
_cell.length_a   1.000
_cell.length_b   1.000
_cell.length_c   1.000
_cell.angle_alpha   90.00
_cell.angle_beta   90.00
_cell.angle_gamma   90.00
#
_symmetry.space_group_name_H-M   'P 1'
#
loop_
_entity.id
_entity.type
_entity.pdbx_description
1 polymer ?
#
loop_
_entity_poly.entity_id
_entity_poly.type
_entity_poly.pdbx_seq_one_letter_code
_entity_poly.pdbx_strand_id
1 'polypeptide(L)'
;MDEQLIDRVKKNEEIMDRVFGYVKVIKSSKSTEAVMDSARRYYEDAKYFASKGDYISSLEAFAISWAYIDAGLKTGMFSVPDELSIYFTV
;
A
#
# COMPACT_ATOMS: atom_id res chain seq x y z
N MET A 1 0.92 25.61 0.45
CA MET A 1 1.03 24.13 0.39
C MET A 1 -0.12 23.58 1.21
N ASP A 2 -0.89 22.64 0.68
CA ASP A 2 -2.10 22.14 1.35
C ASP A 2 -1.73 21.24 2.54
N GLU A 3 -1.89 21.76 3.76
CA GLU A 3 -1.55 21.08 5.01
C GLU A 3 -2.35 19.78 5.17
N GLN A 4 -3.60 19.75 4.70
CA GLN A 4 -4.43 18.54 4.75
C GLN A 4 -3.89 17.45 3.83
N LEU A 5 -3.35 17.81 2.67
CA LEU A 5 -2.77 16.86 1.73
C LEU A 5 -1.52 16.20 2.33
N ILE A 6 -0.65 16.98 2.96
CA ILE A 6 0.56 16.47 3.61
C ILE A 6 0.20 15.50 4.74
N ASP A 7 -0.76 15.85 5.58
CA ASP A 7 -1.19 15.00 6.68
C ASP A 7 -1.80 13.69 6.18
N ARG A 8 -2.55 13.73 5.06
CA ARG A 8 -3.07 12.52 4.42
C ARG A 8 -1.93 11.64 3.89
N VAL A 9 -0.90 12.21 3.27
CA VAL A 9 0.28 11.44 2.81
C VAL A 9 0.99 10.77 3.98
N LYS A 10 1.29 11.51 5.05
CA LYS A 10 1.94 10.96 6.26
C LYS A 10 1.13 9.81 6.85
N LYS A 11 -0.19 9.98 7.00
CA LYS A 11 -1.07 8.93 7.51
C LYS A 11 -1.07 7.69 6.62
N ASN A 12 -1.07 7.86 5.29
CA ASN A 12 -0.99 6.73 4.36
C ASN A 12 0.37 6.03 4.46
N GLU A 13 1.47 6.78 4.60
CA GLU A 13 2.80 6.21 4.80
C GLU A 13 2.84 5.38 6.10
N GLU A 14 2.38 5.90 7.23
CA GLU A 14 2.32 5.17 8.50
C GLU A 14 1.51 3.88 8.42
N ILE A 15 0.35 3.92 7.76
CA ILE A 15 -0.51 2.74 7.58
C ILE A 15 0.18 1.73 6.66
N MET A 16 0.71 2.17 5.51
CA MET A 16 1.30 1.27 4.53
C MET A 16 2.64 0.70 5.01
N ASP A 17 3.42 1.43 5.81
CA ASP A 17 4.61 0.91 6.49
C ASP A 17 4.25 -0.28 7.40
N ARG A 18 3.16 -0.14 8.18
CA ARG A 18 2.64 -1.24 9.00
C ARG A 18 2.16 -2.40 8.13
N VAL A 19 1.38 -2.13 7.08
CA VAL A 19 0.90 -3.16 6.15
C VAL A 19 2.06 -3.95 5.55
N PHE A 20 3.06 -3.29 4.96
CA PHE A 20 4.21 -3.98 4.35
C PHE A 20 5.08 -4.72 5.37
N GLY A 21 5.08 -4.30 6.64
CA GLY A 21 5.73 -5.02 7.72
C GLY A 21 5.07 -6.36 8.08
N TYR A 22 3.76 -6.49 7.84
CA TYR A 22 2.98 -7.66 8.29
C TYR A 22 2.28 -8.46 7.19
N VAL A 23 2.13 -7.90 5.98
CA VAL A 23 1.49 -8.59 4.86
C VAL A 23 2.33 -9.80 4.45
N LYS A 24 1.66 -10.94 4.28
CA LYS A 24 2.29 -12.20 3.87
C LYS A 24 1.67 -12.71 2.60
N VAL A 25 2.51 -13.27 1.73
CA VAL A 25 2.06 -14.08 0.61
C VAL A 25 1.64 -15.45 1.13
N ILE A 26 0.37 -15.81 0.97
CA ILE A 26 -0.18 -17.09 1.41
C ILE A 26 0.17 -18.21 0.43
N LYS A 27 0.09 -17.92 -0.86
CA LYS A 27 0.42 -18.87 -1.93
C LYS A 27 1.27 -18.20 -3.01
N SER A 28 2.55 -18.58 -3.08
CA SER A 28 3.44 -18.13 -4.15
C SER A 28 2.98 -18.73 -5.49
N SER A 29 2.85 -17.84 -6.46
CA SER A 29 2.70 -18.13 -7.87
C SER A 29 3.24 -16.92 -8.62
N LYS A 30 3.51 -17.08 -9.92
CA LYS A 30 3.92 -15.96 -10.77
C LYS A 30 2.93 -14.78 -10.70
N SER A 31 1.62 -15.05 -10.64
CA SER A 31 0.60 -14.00 -10.53
C SER A 31 0.64 -13.32 -9.16
N THR A 32 0.71 -14.09 -8.07
CA THR A 32 0.76 -13.55 -6.71
C THR A 32 2.00 -12.68 -6.49
N GLU A 33 3.15 -13.15 -6.97
CA GLU A 33 4.41 -12.41 -6.88
C GLU A 33 4.37 -11.12 -7.72
N ALA A 34 3.80 -11.16 -8.93
CA ALA A 34 3.65 -9.97 -9.75
C ALA A 34 2.72 -8.92 -9.10
N VAL A 35 1.65 -9.35 -8.42
CA VAL A 35 0.76 -8.44 -7.67
C VAL A 35 1.49 -7.83 -6.46
N MET A 36 2.23 -8.63 -5.70
CA MET A 36 3.01 -8.13 -4.55
C MET A 36 4.13 -7.18 -5.00
N ASP A 37 4.82 -7.50 -6.09
CA ASP A 37 5.82 -6.62 -6.69
C ASP A 37 5.21 -5.29 -7.13
N SER A 38 4.07 -5.32 -7.82
CA SER A 38 3.34 -4.11 -8.21
C SER A 38 2.96 -3.27 -6.99
N ALA A 39 2.40 -3.88 -5.95
CA ALA A 39 2.05 -3.18 -4.71
C ALA A 39 3.28 -2.49 -4.10
N ARG A 40 4.41 -3.20 -4.00
CA ARG A 40 5.65 -2.68 -3.42
C ARG A 40 6.22 -1.53 -4.24
N ARG A 41 6.25 -1.65 -5.57
CA ARG A 41 6.77 -0.60 -6.45
C ARG A 41 6.01 0.71 -6.29
N TYR A 42 4.68 0.65 -6.26
CA TYR A 42 3.87 1.85 -6.02
C TYR A 42 4.04 2.44 -4.62
N TYR A 43 4.31 1.60 -3.61
CA TYR A 43 4.63 2.08 -2.26
C TYR A 43 5.98 2.83 -2.23
N GLU A 44 7.01 2.29 -2.89
CA GLU A 44 8.30 2.98 -3.01
C GLU A 44 8.19 4.26 -3.83
N ASP A 45 7.42 4.24 -4.92
CA ASP A 45 7.13 5.44 -5.72
C ASP A 45 6.40 6.51 -4.87
N ALA A 46 5.44 6.10 -4.03
CA ALA A 46 4.74 7.02 -3.15
C ALA A 46 5.68 7.74 -2.17
N LYS A 47 6.63 7.01 -1.58
CA LYS A 47 7.66 7.57 -0.69
C LYS A 47 8.65 8.45 -1.46
N TYR A 48 9.02 8.05 -2.68
CA TYR A 48 9.84 8.86 -3.56
C TYR A 48 9.18 10.20 -3.88
N PHE A 49 7.91 10.21 -4.31
CA PHE A 49 7.17 11.44 -4.61
C PHE A 49 7.00 12.33 -3.38
N ALA A 50 6.68 11.76 -2.22
CA ALA A 50 6.61 12.50 -0.95
C ALA A 50 7.95 13.19 -0.62
N SER A 51 9.07 12.49 -0.81
CA SER A 51 10.42 13.04 -0.57
C SER A 51 10.77 14.22 -1.50
N LYS A 52 10.09 14.33 -2.64
CA LYS A 52 10.23 15.43 -3.62
C LYS A 52 9.22 16.56 -3.42
N GLY A 53 8.32 16.43 -2.44
CA GLY A 53 7.22 17.38 -2.22
C GLY A 53 6.08 17.24 -3.23
N ASP A 54 6.07 16.17 -4.05
CA ASP A 54 4.97 15.86 -4.96
C ASP A 54 3.91 15.02 -4.24
N TYR A 55 3.14 15.68 -3.38
CA TYR A 55 2.18 15.01 -2.51
C TYR A 55 0.95 14.47 -3.25
N ILE A 56 0.62 15.02 -4.43
CA ILE A 56 -0.50 14.52 -5.24
C ILE A 56 -0.12 13.16 -5.83
N SER A 57 1.04 13.09 -6.51
CA SER A 57 1.54 11.83 -7.08
C SER A 57 1.83 10.80 -5.98
N SER A 58 2.29 11.25 -4.80
CA SER A 58 2.46 10.38 -3.63
C SER A 58 1.15 9.73 -3.19
N LEU A 59 0.08 10.53 -3.03
CA LEU A 59 -1.22 10.02 -2.61
C LEU A 59 -1.83 9.06 -3.65
N GLU A 60 -1.66 9.36 -4.93
CA GLU A 60 -2.07 8.48 -6.04
C GLU A 60 -1.33 7.13 -5.98
N ALA A 61 0.00 7.16 -5.83
CA ALA A 61 0.80 5.95 -5.73
C ALA A 61 0.46 5.11 -4.49
N PHE A 62 0.20 5.74 -3.34
CA PHE A 62 -0.30 5.02 -2.15
C PHE A 62 -1.64 4.34 -2.41
N ALA A 63 -2.58 5.02 -3.07
CA ALA A 63 -3.89 4.45 -3.39
C ALA A 63 -3.77 3.22 -4.32
N ILE A 64 -2.88 3.27 -5.32
CA ILE A 64 -2.63 2.15 -6.23
C ILE A 64 -1.97 0.99 -5.48
N SER A 65 -0.96 1.26 -4.64
CA SER A 65 -0.31 0.25 -3.81
C SER A 65 -1.33 -0.47 -2.91
N TRP A 66 -2.15 0.30 -2.21
CA TRP A 66 -3.23 -0.21 -1.37
C TRP A 66 -4.21 -1.09 -2.16
N ALA A 67 -4.61 -0.66 -3.36
CA ALA A 67 -5.55 -1.41 -4.19
C ALA A 67 -5.03 -2.80 -4.58
N TYR A 68 -3.73 -2.95 -4.86
CA TYR A 68 -3.13 -4.25 -5.11
C TYR A 68 -3.13 -5.15 -3.87
N ILE A 69 -2.87 -4.59 -2.68
CA ILE A 69 -2.94 -5.36 -1.43
C ILE A 69 -4.38 -5.78 -1.14
N ASP A 70 -5.35 -4.87 -1.22
CA ASP A 70 -6.77 -5.13 -1.02
C ASP A 70 -7.28 -6.26 -1.95
N ALA A 71 -6.95 -6.17 -3.24
CA ALA A 71 -7.30 -7.20 -4.21
C ALA A 71 -6.63 -8.55 -3.89
N GLY A 72 -5.35 -8.53 -3.47
CA GLY A 72 -4.64 -9.74 -3.08
C GLY A 72 -5.21 -10.39 -1.82
N LEU A 73 -5.67 -9.60 -0.84
CA LEU A 73 -6.37 -10.11 0.35
C LEU A 73 -7.71 -10.75 -0.04
N LYS A 74 -8.54 -10.06 -0.84
CA LYS A 74 -9.85 -10.56 -1.32
C LYS A 74 -9.76 -11.89 -2.07
N THR A 75 -8.67 -12.07 -2.81
CA THR A 75 -8.46 -13.27 -3.63
C THR A 75 -7.70 -14.37 -2.90
N GLY A 76 -7.35 -14.18 -1.63
CA GLY A 76 -6.59 -15.15 -0.83
C GLY A 76 -5.13 -15.29 -1.27
N MET A 77 -4.61 -14.35 -2.06
CA MET A 77 -3.19 -14.28 -2.41
C MET A 77 -2.34 -13.85 -1.20
N PHE A 78 -2.88 -12.93 -0.40
CA PHE A 78 -2.20 -12.35 0.75
C PHE A 78 -2.99 -12.57 2.05
N SER A 79 -2.32 -12.33 3.17
CA SER A 79 -2.94 -12.19 4.49
C SER A 79 -2.29 -11.05 5.27
N VAL A 80 -3.07 -10.39 6.12
CA VAL A 80 -2.59 -9.47 7.15
C VAL A 80 -3.15 -9.88 8.51
N PRO A 81 -2.55 -9.47 9.64
CA PRO A 81 -3.17 -9.56 10.95
C PRO A 81 -4.56 -8.90 10.97
N ASP A 82 -5.49 -9.44 11.76
CA ASP A 82 -6.87 -8.94 11.87
C ASP A 82 -6.93 -7.46 12.27
N GLU A 83 -5.99 -6.98 13.07
CA GLU A 83 -5.90 -5.56 13.44
C GLU A 83 -5.64 -4.61 12.26
N LEU A 84 -5.09 -5.12 11.16
CA LEU A 84 -4.83 -4.35 9.94
C LEU A 84 -5.91 -4.55 8.87
N SER A 85 -6.80 -5.54 9.01
CA SER A 85 -7.88 -5.76 8.04
C SER A 85 -8.84 -4.58 7.96
N ILE A 86 -8.96 -3.79 9.03
CA ILE A 86 -9.78 -2.57 9.11
C ILE A 86 -9.43 -1.51 8.05
N TYR A 87 -8.23 -1.56 7.47
CA TYR A 87 -7.80 -0.64 6.42
C TYR A 87 -8.19 -1.11 5.02
N PHE A 88 -8.71 -2.33 4.90
CA PHE A 88 -9.05 -2.98 3.65
C PHE A 88 -10.55 -3.25 3.59
N THR A 89 -11.00 -3.73 2.44
CA THR A 89 -12.41 -4.04 2.17
C THR A 89 -12.65 -5.54 2.16
N VAL A 90 -11.95 -6.25 3.05
CA VAL A 90 -12.03 -7.71 3.29
C VAL A 90 -12.69 -8.04 4.61
#